data_AF-A0A1C1CZG8-F1
#
_entry.id   AF-A0A1C1CZG8-F1
#
_cell.length_a   1.000
_cell.length_b   1.000
_cell.length_c   1.000
_cell.angle_alpha   90.00
_cell.angle_beta   90.00
_cell.angle_gamma   90.00
#
_symmetry.space_group_name_H-M   'P 1'
#
loop_
_entity.id
_entity.type
_entity.pdbx_description
1 polymer ?
#
loop_
_entity_poly.entity_id
_entity_poly.type
_entity_poly.pdbx_seq_one_letter_code
_entity_poly.pdbx_strand_id
1 'polypeptide(L)'
;MATGKKRVSSHSSPYNRLVTVAVAFGSMTYGYCSAIIGSTIGQPGWYQYFDLPMQGEPGYGGKTTDAIATANGLYSAGGAVGSLFIAWSATAIGRKRSIQLGALLAIIGGAFQGGAAALA
;
A
#
# COMPACT_ATOMS: atom_id res chain seq x y z
N MET A 1 -38.47 -33.19 24.76
CA MET A 1 -38.10 -33.51 23.36
C MET A 1 -37.07 -32.49 22.92
N ALA A 2 -35.79 -32.86 22.85
CA ALA A 2 -34.67 -31.93 22.71
C ALA A 2 -34.40 -31.60 21.24
N THR A 3 -34.59 -30.33 20.86
CA THR A 3 -34.28 -29.82 19.52
C THR A 3 -32.77 -29.64 19.36
N GLY A 4 -32.12 -30.58 18.67
CA GLY A 4 -30.69 -30.54 18.39
C GLY A 4 -30.30 -29.40 17.45
N LYS A 5 -29.40 -28.52 17.90
CA LYS A 5 -28.71 -27.52 17.06
C LYS A 5 -27.88 -28.24 15.99
N LYS A 6 -28.30 -28.19 14.72
CA LYS A 6 -27.45 -28.53 13.59
C LYS A 6 -26.28 -27.53 13.52
N ARG A 7 -25.06 -27.99 13.79
CA ARG A 7 -23.83 -27.25 13.49
C ARG A 7 -23.78 -26.99 11.97
N VAL A 8 -23.77 -25.73 11.56
CA VAL A 8 -23.48 -25.34 10.18
C VAL A 8 -22.04 -25.76 9.89
N SER A 9 -21.86 -26.81 9.09
CA SER A 9 -20.55 -27.18 8.55
C SER A 9 -20.10 -26.07 7.61
N SER A 10 -19.19 -25.20 8.06
CA SER A 10 -18.50 -24.26 7.19
C SER A 10 -17.61 -25.04 6.23
N HIS A 11 -18.17 -25.42 5.07
CA HIS A 11 -17.37 -25.83 3.92
C HIS A 11 -16.65 -24.58 3.40
N SER A 12 -15.54 -24.21 4.04
CA SER A 12 -14.56 -23.33 3.42
C SER A 12 -14.02 -24.08 2.18
N SER A 13 -14.70 -23.92 1.05
CA SER A 13 -14.27 -24.47 -0.23
C SER A 13 -12.83 -24.05 -0.51
N PRO A 14 -11.98 -24.90 -1.11
CA PRO A 14 -10.61 -24.50 -1.49
C PRO A 14 -10.59 -23.19 -2.27
N TYR A 15 -11.63 -22.91 -3.06
CA TYR A 15 -11.80 -21.63 -3.75
C TYR A 15 -11.87 -20.42 -2.80
N ASN A 16 -12.66 -20.50 -1.72
CA ASN A 16 -12.77 -19.39 -0.76
C ASN A 16 -11.44 -19.15 -0.01
N ARG A 17 -10.69 -20.23 0.27
CA ARG A 17 -9.35 -20.12 0.87
C ARG A 17 -8.39 -19.42 -0.09
N LEU A 18 -8.37 -19.79 -1.37
CA LEU A 18 -7.54 -19.12 -2.39
C LEU A 18 -7.89 -17.63 -2.53
N VAL A 19 -9.19 -17.28 -2.54
CA VAL A 19 -9.62 -15.88 -2.58
C VAL A 19 -9.18 -15.13 -1.33
N THR A 20 -9.30 -15.74 -0.16
CA THR A 20 -8.86 -15.12 1.11
C THR A 20 -7.36 -14.88 1.13
N VAL A 21 -6.57 -15.85 0.67
CA VAL A 21 -5.10 -15.71 0.53
C VAL A 21 -4.77 -14.58 -0.46
N ALA A 22 -5.42 -14.54 -1.62
CA ALA A 22 -5.23 -13.48 -2.61
C ALA A 22 -5.56 -12.08 -2.06
N VAL A 23 -6.63 -11.95 -1.27
CA VAL A 23 -6.99 -10.69 -0.61
C VAL A 23 -5.99 -10.34 0.51
N ALA A 24 -5.49 -11.34 1.26
CA ALA A 24 -4.49 -11.13 2.30
C ALA A 24 -3.18 -10.55 1.76
N PHE A 25 -2.78 -10.90 0.53
CA PHE A 25 -1.67 -10.23 -0.15
C PHE A 25 -1.89 -8.73 -0.30
N GLY A 26 -3.12 -8.27 -0.55
CA GLY A 26 -3.43 -6.83 -0.59
C GLY A 26 -3.18 -6.15 0.76
N SER A 27 -3.59 -6.78 1.87
CA SER A 27 -3.31 -6.29 3.22
C SER A 27 -1.81 -6.29 3.54
N MET A 28 -1.08 -7.32 3.10
CA MET A 28 0.37 -7.39 3.25
C MET A 28 1.07 -6.27 2.47
N THR A 29 0.68 -6.00 1.22
CA THR A 29 1.22 -4.90 0.43
C THR A 29 0.97 -3.55 1.09
N TYR A 30 -0.22 -3.33 1.64
CA TYR A 30 -0.52 -2.10 2.38
C TYR A 30 0.41 -1.91 3.59
N GLY A 31 0.58 -2.95 4.40
CA GLY A 31 1.51 -2.93 5.55
C GLY A 31 2.96 -2.74 5.12
N TYR A 32 3.39 -3.39 4.04
CA TYR A 32 4.73 -3.24 3.47
C TYR A 32 4.99 -1.79 3.05
N CYS A 33 4.07 -1.16 2.28
CA CYS A 33 4.22 0.23 1.86
C CYS A 33 4.28 1.20 3.05
N SER A 34 3.48 0.97 4.09
CA SER A 34 3.53 1.77 5.34
C SER A 34 4.86 1.60 6.09
N ALA A 35 5.47 0.42 6.07
CA ALA A 35 6.74 0.17 6.73
C ALA A 35 7.93 0.74 5.94
N ILE A 36 7.91 0.59 4.62
CA ILE A 36 9.02 1.02 3.76
C ILE A 36 9.23 2.52 3.83
N ILE A 37 8.19 3.35 3.85
CA ILE A 37 8.35 4.80 3.90
C ILE A 37 9.17 5.26 5.12
N GLY A 38 8.98 4.61 6.27
CA GLY A 38 9.76 4.87 7.48
C GLY A 38 11.20 4.37 7.39
N SER A 39 11.43 3.25 6.71
CA SER A 39 12.80 2.74 6.49
C SER A 39 13.59 3.55 5.45
N THR A 40 12.93 4.03 4.39
CA THR A 40 13.57 4.76 3.29
C THR A 40 14.09 6.12 3.77
N ILE A 41 13.31 6.86 4.56
CA ILE A 41 13.74 8.16 5.13
C ILE A 41 14.90 8.02 6.14
N GLY A 42 15.18 6.82 6.64
CA GLY A 42 16.31 6.54 7.52
C GLY A 42 17.59 6.17 6.78
N GLN A 43 17.53 5.88 5.48
CA GLN A 43 18.69 5.47 4.70
C GLN A 43 19.47 6.67 4.15
N PRO A 44 20.82 6.67 4.21
CA PRO A 44 21.63 7.76 3.67
C PRO A 44 21.45 7.94 2.16
N GLY A 45 21.13 6.85 1.44
CA GLY A 45 20.86 6.89 0.00
C GLY A 45 19.64 7.73 -0.38
N TRP A 46 18.64 7.88 0.49
CA TRP A 46 17.49 8.74 0.23
C TRP A 46 17.88 10.23 0.25
N TYR A 47 18.71 10.62 1.23
CA TYR A 47 19.24 11.99 1.33
C TYR A 47 20.14 12.31 0.13
N GLN A 48 20.96 11.35 -0.30
CA GLN A 48 21.80 11.50 -1.50
C GLN A 48 20.96 11.59 -2.78
N TYR A 49 19.90 10.78 -2.92
CA TYR A 49 19.05 10.77 -4.11
C TYR A 49 18.28 12.09 -4.29
N PHE A 50 17.80 12.68 -3.20
CA PHE A 50 17.01 13.92 -3.22
C PHE A 50 17.83 15.19 -2.95
N ASP A 51 19.16 15.08 -2.83
CA ASP A 51 20.06 16.19 -2.47
C ASP A 51 19.59 16.96 -1.22
N LEU A 52 19.24 16.20 -0.18
CA LEU A 52 18.64 16.74 1.04
C LEU A 52 19.70 16.94 2.12
N PRO A 53 19.74 18.12 2.76
CA PRO A 53 20.66 18.37 3.86
C PRO A 53 20.45 17.35 4.97
N MET A 54 21.54 16.85 5.55
CA MET A 54 21.49 15.90 6.66
C MET A 54 21.12 16.60 7.98
N GLN A 55 20.70 15.83 8.98
CA GLN A 55 20.37 16.36 10.29
C GLN A 55 21.58 17.09 10.89
N GLY A 56 21.50 18.42 10.97
CA GLY A 56 22.60 19.30 11.41
C GLY A 56 23.04 20.32 10.37
N GLU A 57 22.68 20.17 9.10
CA GLU A 57 22.97 21.17 8.07
C GLU A 57 21.90 22.26 7.95
N PRO A 58 22.29 23.50 7.59
CA PRO A 58 21.34 24.58 7.35
C PRO A 58 20.38 24.20 6.23
N GLY A 59 19.08 24.15 6.52
CA GLY A 59 18.04 23.80 5.54
C GLY A 59 17.32 22.49 5.79
N TYR A 60 17.75 21.66 6.75
CA TYR A 60 17.07 20.42 7.14
C TYR A 60 15.59 20.62 7.49
N GLY A 61 15.30 21.65 8.28
CA GLY A 61 13.95 21.96 8.74
C GLY A 61 13.00 22.40 7.63
N GLY A 62 13.52 22.89 6.50
CA GLY A 62 12.72 23.25 5.33
C GLY A 62 12.71 22.12 4.31
N LYS A 63 13.83 21.88 3.65
CA LYS A 63 13.91 20.99 2.49
C LYS A 63 13.65 19.53 2.84
N THR A 64 14.39 19.00 3.81
CA THR A 64 14.29 17.59 4.19
C THR A 64 12.94 17.28 4.84
N THR A 65 12.50 18.15 5.75
CA THR A 65 11.21 17.97 6.44
C THR A 65 10.03 18.06 5.48
N ASP A 66 10.04 19.04 4.56
CA ASP A 66 8.99 19.15 3.53
C ASP A 66 8.99 17.95 2.58
N ALA A 67 10.16 17.41 2.22
CA ALA A 67 10.27 16.22 1.39
C ALA A 67 9.68 14.97 2.08
N ILE A 68 10.01 14.75 3.36
CA ILE A 68 9.44 13.64 4.16
C ILE A 68 7.93 13.82 4.31
N ALA A 69 7.48 15.03 4.63
CA ALA A 69 6.07 15.34 4.77
C ALA A 69 5.32 15.14 3.45
N THR A 70 5.90 15.54 2.32
CA THR A 70 5.34 15.33 0.99
C THR A 70 5.24 13.85 0.64
N ALA A 71 6.26 13.04 0.96
CA ALA A 71 6.22 11.59 0.71
C ALA A 71 5.10 10.90 1.52
N ASN A 72 4.99 11.20 2.82
CA ASN A 72 3.94 10.66 3.68
C ASN A 72 2.55 11.19 3.32
N GLY A 73 2.48 12.47 2.94
CA GLY A 73 1.27 13.13 2.46
C GLY A 73 0.78 12.52 1.16
N LEU A 74 1.66 12.24 0.21
CA LEU A 74 1.34 11.58 -1.05
C LEU A 74 0.86 10.14 -0.82
N TYR A 75 1.49 9.40 0.09
CA TYR A 75 1.02 8.07 0.49
C TYR A 75 -0.41 8.11 1.06
N SER A 76 -0.67 9.06 1.97
CA SER A 76 -1.99 9.23 2.60
C SER A 76 -3.05 9.72 1.62
N ALA A 77 -2.70 10.67 0.76
CA ALA A 77 -3.57 11.17 -0.32
C ALA A 77 -3.89 10.06 -1.32
N GLY A 78 -2.90 9.24 -1.69
CA GLY A 78 -3.08 8.06 -2.52
C GLY A 78 -4.03 7.04 -1.88
N GLY A 79 -3.91 6.81 -0.57
CA GLY A 79 -4.86 5.99 0.19
C GLY A 79 -6.28 6.55 0.20
N ALA A 80 -6.44 7.87 0.42
CA ALA A 80 -7.73 8.54 0.42
C ALA A 80 -8.39 8.47 -0.98
N VAL A 81 -7.69 8.89 -2.02
CA VAL A 81 -8.16 8.82 -3.42
C VAL A 81 -8.46 7.38 -3.82
N GLY A 82 -7.58 6.45 -3.47
CA GLY A 82 -7.75 5.03 -3.73
C GLY A 82 -9.00 4.45 -3.04
N SER A 83 -9.28 4.86 -1.79
CA SER A 83 -10.46 4.40 -1.05
C SER A 83 -11.77 4.91 -1.68
N LEU A 84 -11.82 6.17 -2.10
CA LEU A 84 -12.96 6.76 -2.80
C LEU A 84 -13.17 6.07 -4.16
N PHE A 85 -12.08 5.84 -4.89
CA PHE A 85 -12.12 5.15 -6.17
C PHE A 85 -12.57 3.68 -6.01
N ILE A 86 -12.16 2.99 -4.95
CA ILE A 86 -12.62 1.63 -4.65
C ILE A 86 -14.11 1.63 -4.28
N ALA A 87 -14.60 2.62 -3.52
CA ALA A 87 -16.03 2.73 -3.19
C ALA A 87 -16.91 2.82 -4.45
N TRP A 88 -16.49 3.63 -5.44
CA TRP A 88 -17.18 3.72 -6.73
C TRP A 88 -16.99 2.46 -7.58
N SER A 89 -15.75 2.00 -7.74
CA SER A 89 -15.43 0.87 -8.63
C SER A 89 -16.02 -0.45 -8.14
N ALA A 90 -16.12 -0.66 -6.82
CA ALA A 90 -16.75 -1.86 -6.26
C ALA A 90 -18.21 -2.00 -6.69
N THR A 91 -18.90 -0.87 -6.92
CA THR A 91 -20.28 -0.82 -7.43
C THR A 91 -20.33 -0.93 -8.96
N ALA A 92 -19.42 -0.26 -9.67
CA ALA A 92 -19.46 -0.16 -11.13
C ALA A 92 -18.91 -1.40 -11.86
N ILE A 93 -17.74 -1.93 -11.45
CA ILE A 93 -17.01 -3.00 -12.16
C ILE A 93 -16.99 -4.32 -11.41
N GLY A 94 -17.48 -4.33 -10.17
CA GLY A 94 -17.52 -5.49 -9.29
C GLY A 94 -16.17 -5.80 -8.62
N ARG A 95 -16.26 -6.44 -7.44
CA ARG A 95 -15.14 -6.65 -6.50
C ARG A 95 -13.90 -7.31 -7.11
N LYS A 96 -14.07 -8.31 -7.99
CA LYS A 96 -12.95 -9.02 -8.62
C LYS A 96 -12.10 -8.09 -9.49
N ARG A 97 -12.75 -7.27 -10.32
CA ARG A 97 -12.05 -6.33 -11.22
C ARG A 97 -11.40 -5.19 -10.43
N SER A 98 -12.04 -4.71 -9.37
CA SER A 98 -11.44 -3.72 -8.46
C SER A 98 -10.15 -4.22 -7.82
N ILE A 99 -10.10 -5.48 -7.37
CA ILE A 99 -8.87 -6.08 -6.81
C ILE A 99 -7.77 -6.18 -7.87
N GLN A 100 -8.11 -6.62 -9.09
CA GLN A 100 -7.14 -6.70 -10.20
C GLN A 100 -6.58 -5.33 -10.58
N LEU A 101 -7.42 -4.29 -10.59
CA LEU A 101 -6.99 -2.92 -10.85
C LEU A 101 -6.08 -2.40 -9.73
N GLY A 102 -6.42 -2.67 -8.47
CA GLY A 102 -5.55 -2.35 -7.33
C GLY A 102 -4.19 -3.04 -7.41
N ALA A 103 -4.16 -4.31 -7.81
CA ALA A 103 -2.92 -5.06 -8.01
C ALA A 103 -2.08 -4.48 -9.17
N LEU A 104 -2.70 -4.09 -10.29
CA LEU A 104 -2.01 -3.43 -11.39
C LEU A 104 -1.41 -2.10 -10.97
N LEU A 105 -2.16 -1.26 -10.25
CA LEU A 105 -1.66 0.00 -9.72
C LEU A 105 -0.52 -0.20 -8.73
N ALA A 106 -0.58 -1.24 -7.90
CA ALA A 106 0.51 -1.60 -6.99
C ALA A 106 1.77 -2.04 -7.74
N ILE A 107 1.64 -2.80 -8.84
CA ILE A 107 2.76 -3.19 -9.71
C ILE A 107 3.39 -1.95 -10.36
N ILE A 108 2.57 -1.05 -10.91
CA ILE A 108 3.06 0.19 -11.54
C ILE A 108 3.76 1.06 -10.50
N GLY A 109 3.18 1.24 -9.31
CA GLY A 109 3.79 1.99 -8.22
C GLY A 109 5.11 1.38 -7.73
N GLY A 110 5.19 0.05 -7.66
CA GLY A 110 6.43 -0.65 -7.34
C GLY A 110 7.49 -0.51 -8.44
N ALA A 111 7.07 -0.57 -9.70
CA ALA A 111 7.95 -0.38 -10.85
C ALA A 111 8.52 1.04 -10.92
N PHE A 112 7.72 2.07 -10.61
CA PHE A 112 8.23 3.45 -10.53
C PHE A 112 9.18 3.66 -9.35
N GLN A 113 8.89 3.09 -8.18
CA GLN A 113 9.79 3.19 -7.03
C GLN A 113 11.12 2.44 -7.26
N GLY A 114 11.06 1.24 -7.86
CA GLY A 114 12.27 0.48 -8.20
C GLY A 114 13.04 1.03 -9.40
N GLY A 115 12.32 1.55 -10.40
CA GLY A 115 12.91 2.17 -11.59
C GLY A 115 13.60 3.51 -11.27
N ALA A 116 13.05 4.28 -10.32
CA ALA A 116 13.70 5.50 -9.83
C ALA A 116 15.07 5.21 -9.23
N ALA A 117 15.22 4.10 -8.50
CA ALA A 117 16.51 3.66 -7.94
C ALA A 117 17.50 3.15 -8.99
N ALA A 118 17.03 2.77 -10.19
CA ALA A 118 17.89 2.34 -11.30
C ALA A 118 18.36 3.52 -12.19
N LEU A 119 17.82 4.73 -11.98
CA LEU A 119 18.18 5.94 -12.73
C LEU A 119 19.17 6.85 -11.99
N ALA A 120 19.51 6.56 -10.73
CA ALA A 120 20.61 7.20 -10.00
C ALA A 120 21.84 6.29 -9.95
#